data_AF-Q2LXX9-F1
#
_entry.id   AF-Q2LXX9-F1
#
_cell.length_a   1.000
_cell.length_b   1.000
_cell.length_c   1.000
_cell.angle_alpha   90.00
_cell.angle_beta   90.00
_cell.angle_gamma   90.00
#
_symmetry.space_group_name_H-M   'P 1'
#
loop_
_entity.id
_entity.type
_entity.pdbx_description
1 polymer ?
#
loop_
_entity_poly.entity_id
_entity_poly.type
_entity_poly.pdbx_seq_one_letter_code
_entity_poly.pdbx_strand_id
1 'polypeptide(L)'
;MNRLDRILDFLIAHPVQREVQAYRRARIAGIIQRQWKKEELAEEKRRFCVGLCQDIRDFERKTGLKVKSVKIKRDKQGVESVMVKAEIQDRPGAVI
;
A
#
# COMPACT_ATOMS: atom_id res chain seq x y z
N MET A 1 -3.36 29.79 -24.57
CA MET A 1 -3.26 28.46 -25.21
C MET A 1 -2.36 27.59 -24.36
N ASN A 2 -2.91 26.53 -23.77
CA ASN A 2 -2.18 25.66 -22.88
C ASN A 2 -1.21 24.78 -23.67
N ARG A 3 -0.10 24.39 -23.03
CA ARG A 3 0.93 23.53 -23.64
C ARG A 3 0.35 22.22 -24.18
N LEU A 4 -0.71 21.71 -23.56
CA LEU A 4 -1.46 20.54 -23.99
C LEU A 4 -2.18 20.75 -25.32
N ASP A 5 -2.80 21.92 -25.52
CA ASP A 5 -3.54 22.24 -26.75
C ASP A 5 -2.61 22.22 -27.98
N ARG A 6 -1.41 22.82 -27.85
CA ARG A 6 -0.41 22.85 -28.92
C ARG A 6 0.13 21.46 -29.30
N ILE A 7 0.23 20.55 -28.31
CA ILE A 7 0.67 19.18 -28.55
C ILE A 7 -0.42 18.38 -29.27
N LEU A 8 -1.69 18.62 -28.92
CA LEU A 8 -2.84 18.03 -29.59
C LEU A 8 -2.93 18.49 -31.05
N ASP A 9 -2.81 19.80 -31.31
CA ASP A 9 -2.81 20.35 -32.67
C ASP A 9 -1.67 19.77 -33.52
N PHE A 10 -0.47 19.63 -32.95
CA PHE A 10 0.67 19.02 -33.63
C PHE A 10 0.43 17.54 -34.00
N LEU A 11 -0.18 16.77 -33.10
CA LEU A 11 -0.50 15.35 -33.32
C LEU A 11 -1.62 15.14 -34.34
N ILE A 12 -2.57 16.07 -34.42
CA ILE A 12 -3.63 16.08 -35.45
C ILE A 12 -3.03 16.43 -36.82
N ALA A 13 -2.16 17.44 -36.87
CA ALA A 13 -1.50 17.90 -38.10
C ALA A 13 -0.47 16.89 -38.66
N HIS A 14 0.12 16.06 -37.80
CA HIS A 14 1.11 15.05 -38.17
C HIS A 14 0.63 13.65 -37.77
N PRO A 15 -0.31 13.05 -38.55
CA PRO A 15 -0.85 11.74 -38.24
C PRO A 15 0.29 10.70 -38.27
N VAL A 16 0.74 10.31 -37.08
CA VAL A 16 1.75 9.27 -36.94
C VAL A 16 1.18 7.96 -37.49
N GLN A 17 1.99 7.21 -38.24
CA GLN A 17 1.61 5.89 -38.78
C GLN A 17 0.90 5.05 -37.71
N ARG A 18 -0.17 4.37 -38.10
CA ARG A 18 -1.10 3.63 -37.22
C ARG A 18 -0.38 2.70 -36.24
N GLU A 19 0.75 2.13 -36.65
CA GLU A 19 1.63 1.28 -35.86
C GLU A 19 2.29 2.00 -34.67
N VAL A 20 2.76 3.23 -34.87
CA VAL A 20 3.37 4.03 -33.81
C VAL A 20 2.31 4.51 -32.81
N GLN A 21 1.09 4.81 -33.28
CA GLN A 21 -0.03 5.08 -32.37
C GLN A 21 -0.40 3.84 -31.55
N ALA A 22 -0.45 2.66 -32.18
CA ALA A 22 -0.71 1.39 -31.49
C ALA A 22 0.36 1.10 -30.43
N TYR A 23 1.64 1.29 -30.76
CA TYR A 23 2.75 1.15 -29.82
C TYR A 23 2.64 2.10 -28.63
N ARG A 24 2.33 3.39 -28.88
CA ARG A 24 2.12 4.38 -27.80
C ARG A 24 0.94 4.00 -26.90
N ARG A 25 -0.18 3.55 -27.47
CA ARG A 25 -1.36 3.09 -26.71
C ARG A 25 -1.03 1.87 -25.84
N ALA A 26 -0.34 0.87 -26.39
CA ALA A 26 0.09 -0.31 -25.64
C ALA A 26 1.03 0.05 -24.47
N ARG A 27 1.97 0.97 -24.71
CA ARG A 27 2.91 1.44 -23.68
C ARG A 27 2.20 2.21 -22.56
N ILE A 28 1.24 3.06 -22.89
CA ILE A 28 0.42 3.79 -21.90
C ILE A 28 -0.44 2.82 -21.09
N ALA A 29 -1.09 1.85 -21.74
CA ALA A 29 -1.88 0.82 -21.06
C ALA A 29 -1.04 0.03 -20.06
N GLY A 30 0.19 -0.35 -20.42
CA GLY A 30 1.12 -1.04 -19.51
C GLY A 30 1.63 -0.16 -18.35
N ILE A 31 1.65 1.17 -18.48
CA ILE A 31 1.94 2.08 -17.37
C ILE A 31 0.73 2.15 -16.44
N ILE A 32 -0.48 2.31 -16.98
CA ILE A 32 -1.72 2.37 -16.22
C ILE A 32 -1.92 1.08 -15.42
N GLN A 33 -1.79 -0.09 -16.04
CA GLN A 33 -1.91 -1.37 -15.34
C GLN A 33 -0.90 -1.52 -14.19
N ARG A 34 0.33 -1.05 -14.37
CA ARG A 34 1.35 -1.08 -13.30
C ARG A 34 1.02 -0.12 -12.16
N GLN A 35 0.45 1.05 -12.45
CA GLN A 35 -0.02 1.97 -11.41
C GLN A 35 -1.22 1.40 -10.67
N TRP A 36 -2.19 0.83 -11.40
CA TRP A 36 -3.37 0.21 -10.79
C TRP A 36 -2.99 -0.92 -9.84
N LYS A 37 -2.06 -1.80 -10.25
CA LYS A 37 -1.53 -2.87 -9.37
C LYS A 37 -0.84 -2.33 -8.12
N LYS A 38 -0.19 -1.17 -8.21
CA LYS A 38 0.42 -0.52 -7.03
C LYS A 38 -0.63 0.08 -6.10
N GLU A 39 -1.66 0.70 -6.66
CA GLU A 39 -2.79 1.25 -5.89
C GLU A 39 -3.58 0.13 -5.21
N GLU A 40 -3.86 -0.97 -5.92
CA GLU A 40 -4.53 -2.16 -5.37
C GLU A 40 -3.72 -2.78 -4.23
N LEU A 41 -2.40 -2.94 -4.40
CA LEU A 41 -1.51 -3.39 -3.32
C LEU A 41 -1.49 -2.42 -2.13
N ALA A 42 -1.56 -1.11 -2.37
CA ALA A 42 -1.60 -0.12 -1.31
C ALA A 42 -2.94 -0.16 -0.54
N GLU A 43 -4.05 -0.32 -1.26
CA GLU A 43 -5.40 -0.50 -0.70
C GLU A 43 -5.47 -1.76 0.17
N GLU A 44 -4.92 -2.88 -0.31
CA GLU A 44 -4.84 -4.14 0.43
C GLU A 44 -4.01 -3.99 1.72
N LYS A 45 -2.83 -3.35 1.63
CA LYS A 45 -2.01 -3.02 2.81
C LYS A 45 -2.77 -2.14 3.80
N ARG A 46 -3.54 -1.17 3.32
CA ARG A 46 -4.35 -0.29 4.17
C ARG A 46 -5.42 -1.10 4.91
N ARG A 47 -6.14 -1.97 4.22
CA ARG A 47 -7.14 -2.87 4.83
C ARG A 47 -6.51 -3.78 5.88
N PHE A 48 -5.37 -4.38 5.55
CA PHE A 48 -4.61 -5.21 6.48
C PHE A 48 -4.17 -4.43 7.73
N CYS A 49 -3.62 -3.22 7.57
CA CYS A 49 -3.26 -2.35 8.70
C CYS A 49 -4.45 -2.00 9.59
N VAL A 50 -5.60 -1.67 9.00
CA VAL A 50 -6.82 -1.36 9.77
C VAL A 50 -7.29 -2.58 10.56
N GLY A 51 -7.30 -3.77 9.94
CA GLY A 51 -7.62 -5.04 10.61
C GLY A 51 -6.66 -5.31 11.78
N LEU A 52 -5.35 -5.24 11.55
CA LEU A 52 -4.33 -5.42 12.58
C LEU A 52 -4.49 -4.44 13.75
N CYS A 53 -4.80 -3.17 13.47
CA CYS A 53 -5.03 -2.18 14.52
C CYS A 53 -6.29 -2.49 15.36
N GLN A 54 -7.29 -3.15 14.78
CA GLN A 54 -8.48 -3.60 15.51
C GLN A 54 -8.15 -4.83 16.35
N ASP A 55 -7.46 -5.82 15.78
CA ASP A 55 -7.02 -7.02 16.50
C ASP A 55 -6.11 -6.70 17.68
N ILE A 56 -5.19 -5.74 17.52
CA ILE A 56 -4.35 -5.25 18.62
C ILE A 56 -5.22 -4.65 19.72
N ARG A 57 -6.16 -3.76 19.39
CA ARG A 57 -7.05 -3.14 20.39
C ARG A 57 -7.91 -4.18 21.12
N ASP A 58 -8.40 -5.19 20.40
CA ASP A 58 -9.19 -6.26 20.99
C ASP A 58 -8.34 -7.16 21.89
N PHE A 59 -7.09 -7.43 21.51
CA PHE A 59 -6.11 -8.12 22.37
C PHE A 59 -5.84 -7.30 23.64
N GLU A 60 -5.58 -6.00 23.51
CA GLU A 60 -5.33 -5.12 24.67
C GLU A 60 -6.54 -5.07 25.60
N ARG A 61 -7.75 -4.99 25.07
CA ARG A 61 -8.99 -5.00 25.85
C ARG A 61 -9.22 -6.33 26.57
N LYS A 62 -8.94 -7.47 25.92
CA LYS A 62 -9.17 -8.81 26.49
C LYS A 62 -8.12 -9.19 27.53
N THR A 63 -6.88 -8.77 27.33
CA THR A 63 -5.75 -9.21 28.17
C THR A 63 -5.32 -8.17 29.19
N GLY A 64 -5.69 -6.89 29.02
CA GLY A 64 -5.19 -5.78 29.84
C GLY A 64 -3.71 -5.45 29.60
N LEU A 65 -3.06 -6.12 28.64
CA LEU A 65 -1.69 -5.86 28.24
C LEU A 65 -1.67 -4.83 27.11
N LYS A 66 -0.66 -3.98 27.06
CA LYS A 66 -0.47 -2.98 26.00
C LYS A 66 0.56 -3.48 24.99
N VAL A 67 0.22 -3.48 23.71
CA VAL A 67 1.11 -3.91 22.64
C VAL A 67 2.07 -2.77 22.29
N LYS A 68 3.37 -2.97 22.52
CA LYS A 68 4.40 -1.97 22.18
C LYS A 68 4.95 -2.10 20.77
N SER A 69 5.04 -3.33 20.24
CA SER A 69 5.56 -3.54 18.90
C SER A 69 5.08 -4.87 18.31
N VAL A 70 4.76 -4.84 17.02
CA VAL A 70 4.50 -6.04 16.21
C VAL A 70 5.59 -6.15 15.16
N LYS A 71 6.24 -7.32 15.06
CA LYS A 71 7.22 -7.62 14.03
C LYS A 71 6.77 -8.83 13.24
N ILE A 72 6.59 -8.64 11.94
CA ILE A 72 6.32 -9.73 11.00
C ILE A 72 7.66 -10.15 10.40
N LYS A 73 8.05 -11.41 10.62
CA LYS A 73 9.25 -12.01 10.02
C LYS A 73 8.81 -13.06 9.02
N ARG A 74 9.33 -12.98 7.79
CA ARG A 74 9.29 -14.07 6.82
C ARG A 74 10.57 -14.89 6.96
N ASP A 75 10.42 -16.20 7.10
CA ASP A 75 11.55 -17.11 7.00
C ASP A 75 11.91 -17.43 5.54
N LYS A 76 12.98 -18.20 5.33
CA LYS A 76 13.44 -18.62 3.99
C LYS A 76 12.48 -19.62 3.32
N GLN A 77 11.52 -20.18 4.06
CA GLN A 77 10.52 -21.13 3.59
C GLN A 77 9.20 -20.42 3.22
N GLY A 78 9.12 -19.10 3.41
CA GLY A 78 7.95 -18.29 3.10
C GLY A 78 6.90 -18.23 4.21
N VAL A 79 7.19 -18.79 5.39
CA VAL A 79 6.27 -18.74 6.55
C VAL A 79 6.36 -17.37 7.20
N GLU A 80 5.20 -16.74 7.38
CA GLU A 80 5.06 -15.48 8.11
C GLU A 80 4.86 -15.76 9.60
N SER A 81 5.82 -15.32 10.41
CA SER A 81 5.73 -15.35 11.88
C SER A 81 5.49 -13.94 12.41
N VAL A 82 4.49 -13.78 13.27
CA VAL A 82 4.14 -12.51 13.91
C VAL A 82 4.61 -12.55 15.36
N MET A 83 5.62 -11.74 15.68
CA MET A 83 6.04 -11.50 17.06
C MET A 83 5.33 -10.26 17.60
N VAL A 84 4.58 -10.44 18.69
CA VAL A 84 3.93 -9.35 19.42
C VAL A 84 4.67 -9.17 20.74
N LYS A 85 5.21 -7.97 21.00
CA LYS A 85 5.69 -7.58 22.33
C LYS A 85 4.59 -6.82 23.02
N ALA A 86 4.09 -7.36 24.12
CA ALA A 86 3.11 -6.73 24.98
C ALA A 86 3.67 -6.59 26.41
N GLU A 87 3.31 -5.51 27.09
CA GLU A 87 3.72 -5.23 28.46
C GLU A 87 2.49 -4.90 29.31
N ILE A 88 2.56 -5.15 30.62
CA ILE A 88 1.56 -4.65 31.56
C ILE A 88 1.69 -3.12 31.59
N GLN A 89 0.57 -2.42 31.49
CA GLN A 89 0.57 -0.96 31.56
C GLN A 89 0.91 -0.54 32.99
N ASP A 90 2.19 -0.28 33.27
CA ASP A 90 2.62 0.31 34.54
C ASP A 90 1.93 1.66 34.70
N ARG A 91 0.98 1.72 35.64
CA ARG A 91 0.55 2.99 36.21
C ARG A 91 1.76 3.58 36.95
N PRO A 92 2.12 4.85 36.76
CA PRO A 92 3.02 5.52 37.70
C PRO A 92 2.26 5.63 39.02
N GLY A 93 2.51 4.71 39.96
CA GLY A 93 1.87 4.73 41.27
C GLY A 93 1.74 3.40 42.03
N ALA A 94 2.33 2.30 41.58
CA ALA A 94 2.38 1.09 42.40
C ALA A 94 3.67 1.08 43.25
N VAL A 95 3.59 1.74 44.42
CA VAL A 95 4.49 1.46 45.55
C VAL A 95 3.86 0.32 46.35
N ILE A 96 4.57 -0.79 46.46
CA ILE A 96 4.53 -1.67 47.65
C ILE A 96 5.97 -1.93 48.04
#